data_AF-A0A1X0NN76-F1
#
_entry.id   AF-A0A1X0NN76-F1
#
_cell.length_a   1.000
_cell.length_b   1.000
_cell.length_c   1.000
_cell.angle_alpha   90.00
_cell.angle_beta   90.00
_cell.angle_gamma   90.00
#
_symmetry.space_group_name_H-M   'P 1'
#
loop_
_entity.id
_entity.type
_entity.pdbx_description
1 polymer ?
#
loop_
_entity_poly.entity_id
_entity_poly.type
_entity_poly.pdbx_seq_one_letter_code
_entity_poly.pdbx_strand_id
1 'polypeptide(L)'
;MEKIVRTVYRQIYKKAYKVERDIAMRSVLTCSPQRVYDHRRGDWVSIDVAKQAGWPESRVFLDNFIRRLNSGREFFIPMEEENSAKNNNSKAPKKNTPTTTTTTTSSGSSTSSRSSSSGSSNSGGNSDSDGAIKRAESKSNTDVGSKGTGNTSMPLGLLQTLRESFESTPFTVTQLNRAFAVLKELAYVTDMAEKHSSSVVPPPELAATMPKPKLTVVSKVEEMHHLSLTKGLSDALEQVGMEEKDMGISTGDVTLEKETIEGGEESQSSSSSKTPSKTPFETPKTVQLLLAHPQLYDFFRYTVMIVVRATPNESAAFVLNKPLENEEGMLMPVSATIRLNHVHPILGKHLSNHTVMIGGPVSRGSFDSSILLLHRIPDVDDAIPLSRSLWVDGNYDVLQKKIEDGTADPNDIMVICGFSGWGVQQLPGEVNSGTWIVARGNSDDPAMDDFVFALARHAGTLPPTPKEGKTTGITSEVSSSSSSDTAGMQRTTGMLAEANRKRTAAAWAWAYSALGAPYSDLARNQKPLLQDPPEK
;
A
#
# COMPACT_ATOMS: atom_id res chain seq x y z
N MET A 1 40.41 -22.83 -2.24
CA MET A 1 39.45 -21.85 -2.78
C MET A 1 38.17 -22.52 -3.29
N GLU A 2 38.26 -23.53 -4.15
CA GLU A 2 37.11 -24.22 -4.76
C GLU A 2 36.10 -24.83 -3.74
N LYS A 3 36.59 -25.46 -2.66
CA LYS A 3 35.71 -26.00 -1.60
C LYS A 3 34.86 -24.90 -0.93
N ILE A 4 35.44 -23.72 -0.71
CA ILE A 4 34.74 -22.58 -0.09
C ILE A 4 33.66 -22.07 -1.04
N VAL A 5 34.02 -21.87 -2.31
CA VAL A 5 33.08 -21.45 -3.36
C VAL A 5 31.88 -22.39 -3.46
N ARG A 6 32.13 -23.70 -3.56
CA ARG A 6 31.05 -24.71 -3.61
C ARG A 6 30.17 -24.69 -2.37
N THR A 7 30.75 -24.52 -1.18
CA THR A 7 29.98 -24.44 0.07
C THR A 7 29.12 -23.18 0.13
N VAL A 8 29.67 -22.02 -0.21
CA VAL A 8 28.94 -20.74 -0.23
C VAL A 8 27.78 -20.80 -1.22
N TYR A 9 28.04 -21.26 -2.45
CA TYR A 9 27.01 -21.41 -3.47
C TYR A 9 25.87 -22.34 -3.02
N ARG A 10 26.19 -23.50 -2.43
CA ARG A 10 25.17 -24.42 -1.89
C ARG A 10 24.31 -23.77 -0.80
N GLN A 11 24.91 -22.97 0.08
CA GLN A 11 24.17 -22.27 1.14
C GLN A 11 23.26 -21.18 0.57
N ILE A 12 23.78 -20.38 -0.38
CA ILE A 12 23.00 -19.36 -1.10
C ILE A 12 21.81 -20.03 -1.78
N TYR A 13 22.04 -21.09 -2.56
CA TYR A 13 20.99 -21.83 -3.26
C TYR A 13 19.91 -22.34 -2.30
N LYS A 14 20.31 -22.98 -1.19
CA LYS A 14 19.37 -23.53 -0.19
C LYS A 14 18.49 -22.43 0.42
N LYS A 15 19.07 -21.29 0.78
CA LYS A 15 18.32 -20.18 1.40
C LYS A 15 17.48 -19.42 0.38
N ALA A 16 18.02 -19.17 -0.80
CA ALA A 16 17.30 -18.57 -1.91
C ALA A 16 16.06 -19.38 -2.28
N TYR A 17 16.19 -20.70 -2.38
CA TYR A 17 15.06 -21.60 -2.63
C TYR A 17 13.94 -21.48 -1.58
N LYS A 18 14.30 -21.28 -0.30
CA LYS A 18 13.31 -21.02 0.76
C LYS A 18 12.64 -19.65 0.56
N VAL A 19 13.43 -18.59 0.40
CA VAL A 19 12.95 -17.21 0.29
C VAL A 19 12.08 -17.01 -0.97
N GLU A 20 12.40 -17.67 -2.07
CA GLU A 20 11.64 -17.56 -3.32
C GLU A 20 10.26 -18.20 -3.23
N ARG A 21 10.12 -19.28 -2.46
CA ARG A 21 8.85 -20.01 -2.31
C ARG A 21 7.91 -19.42 -1.26
N ASP A 22 8.39 -18.50 -0.44
CA ASP A 22 7.60 -17.84 0.59
C ASP A 22 7.52 -16.33 0.33
N ILE A 23 6.35 -15.88 -0.11
CA ILE A 23 6.04 -14.47 -0.39
C ILE A 23 6.35 -13.57 0.80
N ALA A 24 6.08 -14.03 2.02
CA ALA A 24 6.39 -13.29 3.24
C ALA A 24 7.90 -13.05 3.36
N MET A 25 8.72 -14.09 3.23
CA MET A 25 10.18 -13.93 3.24
C MET A 25 10.65 -13.04 2.08
N ARG A 26 10.06 -13.20 0.90
CA ARG A 26 10.42 -12.41 -0.28
C ARG A 26 10.20 -10.92 -0.08
N SER A 27 9.12 -10.54 0.61
CA SER A 27 8.77 -9.15 0.91
C SER A 27 9.76 -8.44 1.85
N VAL A 28 10.59 -9.17 2.61
CA VAL A 28 11.65 -8.58 3.46
C VAL A 28 12.77 -7.99 2.62
N LEU A 29 13.05 -8.57 1.44
CA LEU A 29 14.11 -8.13 0.56
C LEU A 29 13.72 -6.79 -0.08
N THR A 30 14.13 -5.70 0.56
CA THR A 30 13.92 -4.32 0.10
C THR A 30 15.25 -3.70 -0.31
N CYS A 31 15.20 -2.69 -1.18
CA CYS A 31 16.38 -1.93 -1.59
C CYS A 31 16.17 -0.44 -1.35
N SER A 32 17.26 0.32 -1.41
CA SER A 32 17.25 1.76 -1.21
C SER A 32 16.41 2.51 -2.26
N PRO A 33 15.90 3.70 -1.95
CA PRO A 33 15.23 4.52 -2.95
C PRO A 33 16.21 5.01 -4.02
N GLN A 34 15.75 5.08 -5.27
CA GLN A 34 16.48 5.72 -6.37
C GLN A 34 16.05 7.16 -6.59
N ARG A 35 14.87 7.52 -6.08
CA ARG A 35 14.33 8.87 -6.13
C ARG A 35 13.65 9.16 -4.80
N VAL A 36 13.67 10.42 -4.40
CA VAL A 36 12.90 10.92 -3.26
C VAL A 36 12.02 12.03 -3.78
N TYR A 37 10.79 12.10 -3.28
CA TYR A 37 9.88 13.18 -3.63
C TYR A 37 10.31 14.45 -2.88
N ASP A 38 10.64 15.50 -3.62
CA ASP A 38 10.98 16.81 -3.07
C ASP A 38 9.70 17.64 -2.95
N HIS A 39 9.17 17.73 -1.72
CA HIS A 39 7.92 18.42 -1.42
C HIS A 39 7.96 19.91 -1.77
N ARG A 40 9.13 20.57 -1.73
CA ARG A 40 9.27 22.00 -2.05
C ARG A 40 9.17 22.27 -3.54
N ARG A 41 9.60 21.28 -4.34
CA ARG A 41 9.58 21.35 -5.80
C ARG A 41 8.33 20.71 -6.39
N GLY A 42 7.67 19.84 -5.64
CA GLY A 42 6.54 19.05 -6.12
C GLY A 42 6.96 17.97 -7.12
N ASP A 43 8.20 17.47 -7.03
CA ASP A 43 8.81 16.62 -8.05
C ASP A 43 9.71 15.54 -7.46
N TRP A 44 9.84 14.41 -8.18
CA TRP A 44 10.75 13.33 -7.82
C TRP A 44 12.19 13.61 -8.24
N VAL A 45 13.11 13.67 -7.27
CA VAL A 45 14.55 13.91 -7.49
C VAL A 45 15.32 12.60 -7.37
N SER A 46 16.21 12.31 -8.31
CA SER A 46 17.09 11.13 -8.24
C SER A 46 18.11 11.26 -7.12
N ILE A 47 18.29 10.16 -6.38
CA ILE A 47 19.27 10.06 -5.29
C ILE A 47 20.18 8.85 -5.55
N ASP A 48 21.48 9.03 -5.25
CA ASP A 48 22.44 7.94 -5.22
C ASP A 48 22.82 7.68 -3.75
N VAL A 49 21.97 6.89 -3.08
CA VAL A 49 22.14 6.55 -1.66
C VAL A 49 23.49 5.87 -1.42
N ALA A 50 23.94 5.04 -2.37
CA ALA A 50 25.21 4.35 -2.27
C ALA A 50 26.40 5.33 -2.19
N LYS A 51 26.41 6.36 -3.04
CA LYS A 51 27.45 7.40 -3.00
C LYS A 51 27.33 8.24 -1.73
N GLN A 52 26.14 8.70 -1.38
CA GLN A 52 25.94 9.59 -0.23
C GLN A 52 26.32 8.91 1.10
N ALA A 53 25.99 7.62 1.25
CA ALA A 53 26.27 6.86 2.46
C ALA A 53 27.65 6.17 2.46
N GLY A 54 28.45 6.34 1.40
CA GLY A 54 29.79 5.74 1.30
C GLY A 54 29.76 4.21 1.37
N TRP A 55 28.77 3.57 0.74
CA TRP A 55 28.59 2.12 0.86
C TRP A 55 29.71 1.31 0.21
N PRO A 56 30.15 0.21 0.84
CA PRO A 56 31.11 -0.69 0.21
C PRO A 56 30.51 -1.37 -1.02
N GLU A 57 31.36 -1.75 -1.98
CA GLU A 57 30.94 -2.35 -3.27
C GLU A 57 30.01 -3.56 -3.11
N SER A 58 30.24 -4.40 -2.09
CA SER A 58 29.41 -5.57 -1.81
C SER A 58 27.97 -5.21 -1.41
N ARG A 59 27.76 -4.09 -0.71
CA ARG A 59 26.43 -3.56 -0.37
C ARG A 59 25.76 -2.95 -1.60
N VAL A 60 26.50 -2.20 -2.41
CA VAL A 60 25.99 -1.66 -3.69
C VAL A 60 25.55 -2.78 -4.64
N PHE A 61 26.33 -3.86 -4.71
CA PHE A 61 25.94 -5.05 -5.46
C PHE A 61 24.66 -5.67 -4.91
N LEU A 62 24.57 -5.88 -3.59
CA LEU A 62 23.39 -6.47 -2.95
C LEU A 62 22.12 -5.65 -3.19
N ASP A 63 22.20 -4.32 -3.08
CA ASP A 63 21.08 -3.41 -3.34
C ASP A 63 20.55 -3.54 -4.77
N ASN A 64 21.45 -3.45 -5.76
CA ASN A 64 21.11 -3.63 -7.17
C ASN A 64 20.58 -5.04 -7.48
N PHE A 65 21.12 -6.05 -6.79
CA PHE A 65 20.65 -7.42 -6.89
C PHE A 65 19.20 -7.54 -6.40
N ILE A 66 18.87 -7.02 -5.20
CA ILE A 66 17.51 -6.99 -4.66
C ILE A 66 16.57 -6.16 -5.54
N ARG A 67 17.03 -5.04 -6.10
CA ARG A 67 16.23 -4.24 -7.03
C ARG A 67 15.82 -5.02 -8.28
N ARG A 68 16.75 -5.73 -8.92
CA ARG A 68 16.44 -6.59 -10.08
C ARG A 68 15.42 -7.67 -9.72
N LEU A 69 15.60 -8.27 -8.55
CA LEU A 69 14.67 -9.23 -7.98
C LEU A 69 13.27 -8.64 -7.78
N ASN A 70 13.16 -7.38 -7.38
CA ASN A 70 11.89 -6.70 -7.16
C ASN A 70 11.34 -6.06 -8.44
N SER A 71 11.78 -6.49 -9.62
CA SER A 71 11.38 -5.94 -10.93
C SER A 71 11.62 -4.43 -11.04
N GLY A 72 12.69 -3.93 -10.44
CA GLY A 72 13.03 -2.51 -10.41
C GLY A 72 12.48 -1.74 -9.21
N ARG A 73 11.51 -2.31 -8.47
CA ARG A 73 10.84 -1.66 -7.34
C ARG A 73 11.67 -1.73 -6.07
N GLU A 74 11.36 -0.83 -5.14
CA GLU A 74 11.96 -0.81 -3.80
C GLU A 74 11.39 -1.95 -2.95
N PHE A 75 10.08 -2.13 -3.03
CA PHE A 75 9.33 -3.16 -2.33
C PHE A 75 8.85 -4.24 -3.30
N PHE A 76 8.92 -5.49 -2.84
CA PHE A 76 8.41 -6.63 -3.60
C PHE A 76 6.89 -6.73 -3.45
N ILE A 77 6.18 -6.65 -4.58
CA ILE A 77 4.75 -6.98 -4.67
C ILE A 77 4.62 -8.18 -5.62
N PRO A 78 3.93 -9.26 -5.22
CA PRO A 78 3.64 -10.37 -6.11
C PRO A 78 2.87 -9.86 -7.34
N MET A 79 3.37 -10.21 -8.53
CA MET A 79 2.63 -9.98 -9.76
C MET A 79 1.65 -11.15 -9.93
N GLU A 80 0.38 -10.87 -10.23
CA GLU A 80 -0.51 -11.94 -10.69
C GLU A 80 0.08 -12.56 -11.95
N GLU A 81 0.20 -13.89 -11.96
CA GLU A 81 0.52 -14.63 -13.18
C GLU A 81 -0.65 -14.44 -14.16
N GLU A 82 -0.61 -13.40 -14.99
CA GLU A 82 -1.45 -13.35 -16.19
C GLU A 82 -1.05 -14.55 -17.07
N ASN A 83 -1.84 -15.63 -16.98
CA ASN A 83 -1.87 -16.80 -17.87
C ASN A 83 -0.67 -17.78 -17.86
N SER A 84 -0.45 -18.50 -16.76
CA SER A 84 0.27 -19.81 -16.81
C SER A 84 -0.66 -21.02 -17.04
N ALA A 85 -1.98 -20.84 -17.04
CA ALA A 85 -2.97 -21.92 -17.20
C ALA A 85 -3.34 -22.30 -18.66
N LYS A 86 -2.53 -21.92 -19.66
CA LYS A 86 -2.71 -22.35 -21.06
C LYS A 86 -1.41 -22.81 -21.74
N ASN A 87 -0.47 -23.41 -21.02
CA ASN A 87 0.50 -24.31 -21.66
C ASN A 87 1.27 -25.08 -20.60
N ASN A 88 0.70 -26.20 -20.15
CA ASN A 88 1.46 -27.34 -19.63
C ASN A 88 0.53 -28.56 -19.55
N ASN A 89 0.03 -28.99 -20.71
CA ASN A 89 -0.43 -30.36 -20.87
C ASN A 89 0.76 -31.22 -21.35
N SER A 90 1.75 -31.39 -20.48
CA SER A 90 2.82 -32.38 -20.66
C SER A 90 2.69 -33.43 -19.56
N LYS A 91 2.01 -34.53 -19.96
CA LYS A 91 1.94 -35.86 -19.34
C LYS A 91 2.93 -36.11 -18.18
N ALA A 92 2.38 -36.27 -16.98
CA ALA A 92 3.00 -37.05 -15.92
C ALA A 92 2.92 -38.56 -16.25
N PRO A 93 3.95 -39.37 -15.93
CA PRO A 93 3.94 -40.81 -16.23
C PRO A 93 3.08 -41.54 -15.19
N LYS A 94 2.07 -42.30 -15.67
CA LYS A 94 1.28 -43.19 -14.81
C LYS A 94 2.10 -44.42 -14.42
N LYS A 95 2.05 -44.74 -13.12
CA LYS A 95 2.54 -46.00 -12.53
C LYS A 95 1.79 -47.19 -13.14
N ASN A 96 2.55 -48.22 -13.50
CA ASN A 96 2.05 -49.53 -13.93
C ASN A 96 1.57 -50.35 -12.72
N THR A 97 0.38 -50.92 -12.85
CA THR A 97 -0.03 -52.18 -12.18
C THR A 97 -0.69 -53.08 -13.23
N PRO A 98 -0.49 -54.40 -13.17
CA PRO A 98 -0.75 -55.28 -14.30
C PRO A 98 -2.14 -55.92 -14.25
N THR A 99 -2.77 -56.05 -15.41
CA THR A 99 -3.84 -57.03 -15.61
C THR A 99 -3.78 -57.59 -17.02
N THR A 100 -3.56 -58.90 -17.07
CA THR A 100 -3.84 -59.89 -18.12
C THR A 100 -5.23 -59.62 -18.75
N THR A 101 -5.52 -59.78 -20.04
CA THR A 101 -5.47 -61.03 -20.84
C THR A 101 -5.84 -60.73 -22.32
N THR A 102 -5.29 -61.54 -23.24
CA THR A 102 -5.82 -61.98 -24.57
C THR A 102 -5.91 -61.05 -25.80
N THR A 103 -4.93 -61.25 -26.70
CA THR A 103 -5.05 -61.64 -28.14
C THR A 103 -6.09 -60.97 -29.04
N THR A 104 -5.61 -60.31 -30.11
CA THR A 104 -5.82 -60.72 -31.52
C THR A 104 -5.00 -59.86 -32.50
N THR A 105 -4.64 -60.49 -33.61
CA THR A 105 -3.68 -60.14 -34.66
C THR A 105 -4.29 -59.40 -35.86
N SER A 106 -3.53 -58.51 -36.50
CA SER A 106 -3.42 -58.24 -37.98
C SER A 106 -2.90 -56.80 -38.21
N SER A 107 -1.71 -56.54 -38.78
CA SER A 107 -1.35 -56.44 -40.23
C SER A 107 -2.34 -55.61 -41.05
N GLY A 108 -1.99 -54.59 -41.83
CA GLY A 108 -0.72 -54.00 -42.22
C GLY A 108 -0.95 -52.86 -43.24
N SER A 109 0.13 -52.11 -43.49
CA SER A 109 0.56 -51.47 -44.77
C SER A 109 -0.39 -50.51 -45.52
N SER A 110 -0.02 -49.22 -45.65
CA SER A 110 0.72 -48.60 -46.79
C SER A 110 -0.24 -48.09 -47.88
N THR A 111 -0.19 -46.86 -48.39
CA THR A 111 0.78 -46.24 -49.31
C THR A 111 0.13 -44.89 -49.72
N SER A 112 0.81 -43.75 -49.59
CA SER A 112 1.64 -43.06 -50.59
C SER A 112 0.90 -42.48 -51.82
N SER A 113 1.22 -41.21 -52.11
CA SER A 113 1.41 -40.57 -53.43
C SER A 113 1.01 -39.09 -53.34
N ARG A 114 1.62 -38.13 -54.05
CA ARG A 114 2.88 -38.00 -54.77
C ARG A 114 2.99 -36.50 -55.03
N SER A 115 4.17 -35.94 -54.86
CA SER A 115 4.52 -34.62 -55.39
C SER A 115 4.76 -34.71 -56.90
N SER A 116 4.47 -33.60 -57.59
CA SER A 116 5.06 -33.28 -58.89
C SER A 116 5.61 -31.86 -58.82
N SER A 117 6.78 -31.69 -59.42
CA SER A 117 7.68 -30.55 -59.39
C SER A 117 7.67 -29.79 -60.72
N SER A 118 8.03 -28.51 -60.66
CA SER A 118 8.75 -27.68 -61.65
C SER A 118 8.42 -26.22 -61.34
N GLY A 119 9.30 -25.23 -61.42
CA GLY A 119 10.70 -25.12 -61.81
C GLY A 119 11.01 -23.63 -62.04
N SER A 120 12.28 -23.25 -61.86
CA SER A 120 12.95 -22.06 -62.46
C SER A 120 12.60 -20.66 -61.90
N SER A 121 13.49 -19.67 -61.75
CA SER A 121 14.93 -19.50 -62.08
C SER A 121 15.42 -18.10 -61.66
N ASN A 122 16.73 -17.99 -61.31
CA ASN A 122 17.72 -16.90 -61.59
C ASN A 122 17.47 -15.44 -61.09
N SER A 123 18.47 -14.57 -60.81
CA SER A 123 19.96 -14.59 -60.79
C SER A 123 20.52 -13.18 -60.45
N GLY A 124 21.68 -13.12 -59.75
CA GLY A 124 22.81 -12.15 -59.91
C GLY A 124 22.65 -10.69 -59.43
N GLY A 125 23.65 -9.94 -58.93
CA GLY A 125 25.09 -10.13 -58.67
C GLY A 125 25.84 -8.77 -58.65
N ASN A 126 26.86 -8.63 -57.78
CA ASN A 126 28.08 -7.75 -57.83
C ASN A 126 27.95 -6.19 -57.98
N SER A 127 28.91 -5.31 -57.64
CA SER A 127 30.22 -5.29 -56.93
C SER A 127 30.69 -3.82 -56.76
N ASP A 128 31.80 -3.62 -56.02
CA ASP A 128 32.84 -2.59 -56.16
C ASP A 128 32.86 -1.28 -55.35
N SER A 129 34.09 -0.73 -55.31
CA SER A 129 34.85 -0.13 -54.20
C SER A 129 35.52 1.20 -54.59
N ASP A 130 35.97 1.97 -53.57
CA ASP A 130 37.06 3.00 -53.52
C ASP A 130 36.58 4.20 -52.66
N GLY A 131 37.34 4.89 -51.80
CA GLY A 131 38.77 4.98 -51.51
C GLY A 131 39.14 6.45 -51.27
N ALA A 132 39.34 6.91 -50.02
CA ALA A 132 40.04 8.18 -49.72
C ALA A 132 40.46 8.31 -48.24
N ILE A 133 41.74 8.63 -48.04
CA ILE A 133 42.47 8.79 -46.77
C ILE A 133 42.50 10.27 -46.37
N LYS A 134 42.17 10.59 -45.10
CA LYS A 134 42.79 11.71 -44.35
C LYS A 134 42.91 11.38 -42.86
N ARG A 135 44.07 11.74 -42.30
CA ARG A 135 44.62 11.41 -40.99
C ARG A 135 44.35 12.58 -40.04
N ALA A 136 43.75 12.35 -38.86
CA ALA A 136 43.74 13.29 -37.74
C ALA A 136 43.50 12.56 -36.39
N GLU A 137 44.56 12.56 -35.58
CA GLU A 137 44.66 12.61 -34.12
C GLU A 137 43.58 11.96 -33.22
N SER A 138 44.04 10.95 -32.47
CA SER A 138 43.34 10.21 -31.44
C SER A 138 43.15 11.01 -30.13
N LYS A 139 41.91 11.33 -29.80
CA LYS A 139 41.40 11.43 -28.42
C LYS A 139 40.05 10.72 -28.38
N SER A 140 40.03 9.47 -27.93
CA SER A 140 38.82 8.66 -27.84
C SER A 140 38.00 9.05 -26.60
N ASN A 141 36.96 9.83 -26.84
CA ASN A 141 35.75 9.91 -26.04
C ASN A 141 34.70 9.05 -26.75
N THR A 142 34.20 8.00 -26.10
CA THR A 142 33.02 7.21 -26.49
C THR A 142 32.44 6.71 -25.18
N ASP A 143 31.43 7.35 -24.58
CA ASP A 143 30.02 7.34 -24.98
C ASP A 143 29.63 6.08 -25.77
N VAL A 144 29.10 5.11 -25.04
CA VAL A 144 28.39 3.95 -25.59
C VAL A 144 27.00 4.00 -24.99
N GLY A 145 26.10 4.65 -25.71
CA GLY A 145 24.66 4.40 -25.61
C GLY A 145 24.39 2.93 -25.95
N SER A 146 24.02 2.15 -24.95
CA SER A 146 23.48 0.82 -25.17
C SER A 146 22.02 0.95 -25.56
N LYS A 147 21.73 0.64 -26.83
CA LYS A 147 20.39 0.45 -27.38
C LYS A 147 19.57 -0.43 -26.44
N GLY A 148 18.46 0.11 -25.94
CA GLY A 148 17.41 -0.65 -25.28
C GLY A 148 16.72 -1.55 -26.30
N THR A 149 17.13 -2.81 -26.36
CA THR A 149 16.27 -3.87 -26.86
C THR A 149 15.22 -4.14 -25.78
N GLY A 150 14.00 -3.67 -26.02
CA GLY A 150 12.84 -4.07 -25.24
C GLY A 150 12.65 -5.57 -25.33
N ASN A 151 13.19 -6.29 -24.36
CA ASN A 151 12.84 -7.67 -24.10
C ASN A 151 11.98 -7.61 -22.83
N THR A 152 10.67 -7.76 -22.99
CA THR A 152 9.75 -8.08 -21.90
C THR A 152 10.10 -9.49 -21.40
N SER A 153 11.21 -9.61 -20.68
CA SER A 153 11.58 -10.83 -19.98
C SER A 153 10.80 -10.88 -18.68
N MET A 154 10.09 -11.98 -18.45
CA MET A 154 9.48 -12.33 -17.16
C MET A 154 10.44 -12.02 -16.01
N PRO A 155 9.94 -11.61 -14.83
CA PRO A 155 10.80 -11.39 -13.68
C PRO A 155 11.63 -12.65 -13.43
N LEU A 156 12.95 -12.53 -13.54
CA LEU A 156 13.84 -13.65 -13.28
C LEU A 156 13.64 -14.09 -11.84
N GLY A 157 13.40 -15.39 -11.65
CA GLY A 157 13.34 -15.97 -10.31
C GLY A 157 14.60 -15.65 -9.50
N LEU A 158 14.49 -15.64 -8.17
CA LEU A 158 15.64 -15.42 -7.28
C LEU A 158 16.76 -16.41 -7.60
N LEU A 159 16.44 -17.68 -7.79
CA LEU A 159 17.40 -18.70 -8.19
C LEU A 159 17.99 -18.50 -9.59
N GLN A 160 17.19 -18.01 -10.54
CA GLN A 160 17.67 -17.74 -11.89
C GLN A 160 18.65 -16.56 -11.91
N THR A 161 18.32 -15.49 -11.19
CA THR A 161 19.19 -14.30 -11.04
C THR A 161 20.50 -14.66 -10.34
N LEU A 162 20.44 -15.53 -9.32
CA LEU A 162 21.64 -16.04 -8.63
C LEU A 162 22.49 -16.91 -9.56
N ARG A 163 21.85 -17.79 -10.33
CA ARG A 163 22.53 -18.65 -11.30
C ARG A 163 23.29 -17.81 -12.30
N GLU A 164 22.63 -16.85 -12.94
CA GLU A 164 23.26 -15.94 -13.90
C GLU A 164 24.39 -15.14 -13.26
N SER A 165 24.21 -14.66 -12.02
CA SER A 165 25.22 -13.83 -11.35
C SER A 165 26.46 -14.60 -10.88
N PHE A 166 26.34 -15.88 -10.54
CA PHE A 166 27.43 -16.67 -9.92
C PHE A 166 28.00 -17.78 -10.82
N GLU A 167 27.27 -18.25 -11.83
CA GLU A 167 27.75 -19.31 -12.75
C GLU A 167 28.36 -18.75 -14.04
N SER A 168 28.06 -17.50 -14.42
CA SER A 168 28.58 -16.89 -15.66
C SER A 168 29.97 -16.24 -15.53
N THR A 169 30.47 -16.06 -14.30
CA THR A 169 31.76 -15.39 -14.05
C THR A 169 32.74 -16.27 -13.28
N PRO A 170 34.05 -16.25 -13.63
CA PRO A 170 35.07 -16.90 -12.82
C PRO A 170 35.10 -16.31 -11.40
N PHE A 171 35.21 -17.18 -10.39
CA PHE A 171 35.14 -16.78 -8.98
C PHE A 171 36.39 -15.99 -8.56
N THR A 172 36.26 -14.66 -8.52
CA THR A 172 37.26 -13.73 -7.95
C THR A 172 37.01 -13.48 -6.46
N VAL A 173 37.97 -12.86 -5.76
CA VAL A 173 37.79 -12.41 -4.36
C VAL A 173 36.60 -11.45 -4.24
N THR A 174 36.44 -10.53 -5.20
CA THR A 174 35.29 -9.62 -5.26
C THR A 174 33.98 -10.38 -5.40
N GLN A 175 33.92 -11.40 -6.26
CA GLN A 175 32.71 -12.22 -6.40
C GLN A 175 32.40 -13.02 -5.14
N LEU A 176 33.43 -13.49 -4.43
CA LEU A 176 33.26 -14.15 -3.15
C LEU A 176 32.69 -13.18 -2.08
N ASN A 177 33.16 -11.94 -2.04
CA ASN A 177 32.61 -10.90 -1.14
C ASN A 177 31.13 -10.59 -1.45
N ARG A 178 30.77 -10.50 -2.74
CA ARG A 178 29.38 -10.36 -3.20
C ARG A 178 28.52 -11.55 -2.79
N ALA A 179 29.03 -12.77 -2.96
CA ALA A 179 28.36 -13.99 -2.52
C ALA A 179 28.12 -14.00 -1.01
N PHE A 180 29.10 -13.58 -0.20
CA PHE A 180 28.93 -13.47 1.24
C PHE A 180 27.90 -12.42 1.64
N ALA A 181 27.83 -11.28 0.96
CA ALA A 181 26.80 -10.27 1.21
C ALA A 181 25.39 -10.83 0.96
N VAL A 182 25.18 -11.49 -0.18
CA VAL A 182 23.92 -12.18 -0.50
C VAL A 182 23.59 -13.27 0.52
N LEU A 183 24.57 -14.09 0.90
CA LEU A 183 24.37 -15.14 1.89
C LEU A 183 23.97 -14.56 3.25
N LYS A 184 24.58 -13.46 3.68
CA LYS A 184 24.26 -12.78 4.94
C LYS A 184 22.84 -12.24 4.93
N GLU A 185 22.43 -11.61 3.83
CA GLU A 185 21.07 -11.08 3.66
C GLU A 185 20.01 -12.19 3.68
N LEU A 186 20.21 -13.24 2.87
CA LEU A 186 19.29 -14.39 2.85
C LEU A 186 19.28 -15.11 4.19
N ALA A 187 20.41 -15.17 4.90
CA ALA A 187 20.46 -15.73 6.25
C ALA A 187 19.62 -14.91 7.22
N TYR A 188 19.76 -13.58 7.20
CA TYR A 188 18.98 -12.65 8.01
C TYR A 188 17.47 -12.82 7.76
N VAL A 189 17.03 -12.82 6.50
CA VAL A 189 15.62 -13.03 6.15
C VAL A 189 15.09 -14.36 6.68
N THR A 190 15.83 -15.46 6.47
CA THR A 190 15.38 -16.77 6.95
C THR A 190 15.33 -16.88 8.47
N ASP A 191 16.28 -16.27 9.17
CA ASP A 191 16.36 -16.28 10.63
C ASP A 191 15.27 -15.41 11.26
N MET A 192 14.97 -14.24 10.65
CA MET A 192 13.86 -13.38 11.07
C MET A 192 12.51 -14.10 10.96
N ALA A 193 12.28 -14.79 9.84
CA ALA A 193 11.04 -15.55 9.66
C ALA A 193 10.91 -16.69 10.69
N GLU A 194 12.01 -17.40 11.01
CA GLU A 194 12.01 -18.47 12.01
C GLU A 194 11.74 -17.89 13.42
N LYS A 195 12.42 -16.80 13.80
CA LYS A 195 12.31 -16.17 15.13
C LYS A 195 10.97 -15.49 15.41
N HIS A 196 10.38 -14.86 14.41
CA HIS A 196 9.19 -14.02 14.59
C HIS A 196 7.90 -14.64 14.03
N SER A 197 7.95 -15.89 13.58
CA SER A 197 6.76 -16.65 13.13
C SER A 197 5.62 -16.66 14.16
N SER A 198 5.93 -16.68 15.46
CA SER A 198 4.94 -16.65 16.55
C SER A 198 4.43 -15.25 16.91
N SER A 199 5.07 -14.19 16.41
CA SER A 199 4.71 -12.78 16.68
C SER A 199 3.77 -12.19 15.63
N VAL A 200 3.42 -12.96 14.60
CA VAL A 200 2.50 -12.55 13.54
C VAL A 200 1.10 -12.35 14.14
N VAL A 201 0.55 -11.16 13.96
CA VAL A 201 -0.81 -10.82 14.38
C VAL A 201 -1.79 -11.27 13.29
N PRO A 202 -2.69 -12.22 13.55
CA PRO A 202 -3.68 -12.64 12.56
C PRO A 202 -4.79 -11.57 12.39
N PRO A 203 -5.61 -11.68 11.33
CA PRO A 203 -6.89 -10.97 11.27
C PRO A 203 -7.72 -11.21 12.54
N PRO A 204 -8.54 -10.22 12.98
CA PRO A 204 -9.36 -10.37 14.17
C PRO A 204 -10.45 -11.42 13.97
N GLU A 205 -10.94 -12.03 15.05
CA GLU A 205 -11.94 -13.11 14.99
C GLU A 205 -13.22 -12.69 14.26
N LEU A 206 -13.63 -11.43 14.40
CA LEU A 206 -14.81 -10.87 13.71
C LEU A 206 -14.68 -10.90 12.18
N ALA A 207 -13.45 -10.94 11.64
CA ALA A 207 -13.20 -11.04 10.21
C ALA A 207 -13.77 -12.34 9.60
N ALA A 208 -13.93 -13.39 10.41
CA ALA A 208 -14.46 -14.68 9.95
C ALA A 208 -15.98 -14.65 9.71
N THR A 209 -16.71 -13.77 10.41
CA THR A 209 -18.18 -13.68 10.35
C THR A 209 -18.67 -12.55 9.44
N MET A 210 -17.82 -11.58 9.14
CA MET A 210 -18.16 -10.43 8.29
C MET A 210 -18.18 -10.80 6.79
N PRO A 211 -19.07 -10.18 6.00
CA PRO A 211 -19.04 -10.33 4.55
C PRO A 211 -17.73 -9.79 3.99
N LYS A 212 -17.12 -10.54 3.06
CA LYS A 212 -15.85 -10.15 2.44
C LYS A 212 -16.12 -9.36 1.16
N PRO A 213 -15.62 -8.12 1.04
CA PRO A 213 -15.79 -7.34 -0.18
C PRO A 213 -14.99 -7.95 -1.33
N LYS A 214 -15.48 -7.76 -2.55
CA LYS A 214 -14.73 -8.15 -3.75
C LYS A 214 -13.69 -7.08 -4.10
N LEU A 215 -12.47 -7.30 -3.61
CA LEU A 215 -11.32 -6.45 -3.89
C LEU A 215 -10.46 -7.00 -5.02
N THR A 216 -9.96 -6.10 -5.87
CA THR A 216 -9.01 -6.38 -6.95
C THR A 216 -7.80 -5.50 -6.78
N VAL A 217 -6.59 -6.07 -6.81
CA VAL A 217 -5.37 -5.26 -6.74
C VAL A 217 -5.10 -4.65 -8.11
N VAL A 218 -4.85 -3.34 -8.14
CA VAL A 218 -4.61 -2.57 -9.37
C VAL A 218 -3.27 -1.85 -9.30
N SER A 219 -2.71 -1.49 -10.46
CA SER A 219 -1.37 -0.89 -10.57
C SER A 219 -1.36 0.64 -10.38
N LYS A 220 -2.52 1.28 -10.31
CA LYS A 220 -2.66 2.73 -10.14
C LYS A 220 -3.99 3.06 -9.46
N VAL A 221 -4.03 4.23 -8.84
CA VAL A 221 -5.28 4.85 -8.37
C VAL A 221 -6.01 5.46 -9.57
N GLU A 222 -7.28 5.14 -9.72
CA GLU A 222 -8.19 5.73 -10.70
C GLU A 222 -8.58 7.15 -10.29
N GLU A 223 -8.70 8.05 -11.26
CA GLU A 223 -9.05 9.45 -11.02
C GLU A 223 -10.49 9.60 -10.52
N MET A 224 -10.68 10.50 -9.57
CA MET A 224 -11.93 10.82 -8.90
C MET A 224 -12.25 12.30 -9.15
N HIS A 225 -12.80 12.60 -10.33
CA HIS A 225 -12.98 13.97 -10.83
C HIS A 225 -14.15 14.76 -10.21
N HIS A 226 -15.04 14.10 -9.47
CA HIS A 226 -16.32 14.68 -9.05
C HIS A 226 -16.41 15.05 -7.56
N LEU A 227 -15.31 14.86 -6.81
CA LEU A 227 -15.26 15.15 -5.38
C LEU A 227 -14.54 16.49 -5.17
N SER A 228 -15.23 17.60 -5.44
CA SER A 228 -14.79 18.90 -4.92
C SER A 228 -14.97 18.86 -3.41
N LEU A 229 -13.92 18.46 -2.71
CA LEU A 229 -13.91 18.51 -1.25
C LEU A 229 -14.10 19.95 -0.82
N THR A 230 -14.73 20.12 0.35
CA THR A 230 -15.03 21.43 0.96
C THR A 230 -13.85 22.38 0.79
N LYS A 231 -14.15 23.67 0.58
CA LYS A 231 -13.16 24.73 0.28
C LYS A 231 -11.89 24.61 1.15
N GLY A 232 -12.02 24.19 2.42
CA GLY A 232 -10.89 23.93 3.32
C GLY A 232 -9.99 22.71 3.05
N LEU A 233 -10.41 21.64 2.36
CA LEU A 233 -9.46 20.57 1.97
C LEU A 233 -8.63 20.99 0.78
N SER A 234 -9.27 21.65 -0.19
CA SER A 234 -8.58 22.21 -1.35
C SER A 234 -7.61 23.30 -0.88
N ASP A 235 -8.04 24.21 0.00
CA ASP A 235 -7.18 25.22 0.61
C ASP A 235 -6.04 24.58 1.44
N ALA A 236 -6.29 23.50 2.19
CA ALA A 236 -5.24 22.80 2.93
C ALA A 236 -4.28 22.02 2.02
N LEU A 237 -4.76 21.46 0.92
CA LEU A 237 -3.93 20.82 -0.10
C LEU A 237 -3.09 21.85 -0.88
N GLU A 238 -3.66 23.02 -1.19
CA GLU A 238 -2.96 24.17 -1.77
C GLU A 238 -1.92 24.73 -0.79
N GLN A 239 -2.24 24.81 0.51
CA GLN A 239 -1.30 25.18 1.58
C GLN A 239 -0.18 24.16 1.72
N VAL A 240 -0.40 22.84 1.63
CA VAL A 240 0.70 21.86 1.57
C VAL A 240 1.63 22.13 0.37
N GLY A 241 1.11 22.69 -0.73
CA GLY A 241 1.90 23.17 -1.87
C GLY A 241 2.63 24.52 -1.66
N MET A 242 2.26 25.31 -0.65
CA MET A 242 2.73 26.69 -0.42
C MET A 242 3.40 26.96 0.94
N GLU A 243 3.11 26.20 2.00
CA GLU A 243 3.47 26.49 3.40
C GLU A 243 4.96 26.27 3.74
N GLU A 244 5.76 25.70 2.83
CA GLU A 244 7.24 25.70 2.99
C GLU A 244 7.95 26.81 2.19
N LYS A 245 7.21 27.70 1.51
CA LYS A 245 7.80 28.71 0.62
C LYS A 245 8.03 30.10 1.22
N ASP A 246 7.82 30.33 2.52
CA ASP A 246 8.05 31.66 3.08
C ASP A 246 8.91 31.70 4.35
N MET A 247 10.23 31.69 4.12
CA MET A 247 11.17 32.56 4.82
C MET A 247 11.96 33.31 3.75
N GLY A 248 11.35 34.35 3.17
CA GLY A 248 12.11 35.50 2.66
C GLY A 248 11.76 36.03 1.28
N ILE A 249 11.28 37.28 1.32
CA ILE A 249 11.42 38.38 0.34
C ILE A 249 10.27 38.59 -0.66
N SER A 250 9.34 39.44 -0.21
CA SER A 250 8.91 40.72 -0.79
C SER A 250 8.63 40.87 -2.30
N THR A 251 7.41 41.38 -2.52
CA THR A 251 6.92 42.35 -3.53
C THR A 251 6.63 41.87 -4.96
N GLY A 252 5.35 42.05 -5.34
CA GLY A 252 4.89 42.04 -6.73
C GLY A 252 3.37 41.99 -6.83
N ASP A 253 2.74 43.15 -6.67
CA ASP A 253 1.31 43.43 -6.87
C ASP A 253 0.84 43.04 -8.29
N VAL A 254 -0.20 42.22 -8.42
CA VAL A 254 -0.99 42.08 -9.67
C VAL A 254 -2.46 41.85 -9.32
N THR A 255 -3.26 42.85 -9.66
CA THR A 255 -4.72 42.91 -9.64
C THR A 255 -5.31 42.01 -10.74
N LEU A 256 -6.34 41.22 -10.45
CA LEU A 256 -7.16 40.57 -11.49
C LEU A 256 -8.66 40.74 -11.24
N GLU A 257 -9.31 41.07 -12.35
CA GLU A 257 -10.63 41.65 -12.50
C GLU A 257 -11.76 40.62 -12.35
N LYS A 258 -12.89 41.09 -11.81
CA LYS A 258 -14.17 40.38 -11.80
C LYS A 258 -14.87 40.61 -13.15
N GLU A 259 -15.11 39.54 -13.91
CA GLU A 259 -16.13 39.57 -14.95
C GLU A 259 -17.45 38.98 -14.45
N THR A 260 -18.50 39.75 -14.72
CA THR A 260 -19.91 39.52 -14.42
C THR A 260 -20.60 39.25 -15.74
N ILE A 261 -21.39 38.18 -15.89
CA ILE A 261 -22.37 38.08 -16.98
C ILE A 261 -23.68 37.51 -16.46
N GLU A 262 -24.74 38.26 -16.77
CA GLU A 262 -26.15 38.08 -16.42
C GLU A 262 -26.90 37.10 -17.36
N GLY A 263 -27.94 36.46 -16.80
CA GLY A 263 -29.34 36.49 -17.29
C GLY A 263 -29.71 35.99 -18.69
N GLY A 264 -30.53 34.91 -18.73
CA GLY A 264 -31.37 34.57 -19.88
C GLY A 264 -32.32 33.38 -19.61
N GLU A 265 -33.60 33.65 -19.34
CA GLU A 265 -34.76 32.74 -19.48
C GLU A 265 -35.06 32.53 -21.00
N GLU A 266 -35.73 31.51 -21.55
CA GLU A 266 -36.66 30.47 -21.12
C GLU A 266 -36.81 29.47 -22.31
N SER A 267 -37.17 28.19 -22.09
CA SER A 267 -38.01 27.35 -22.97
C SER A 267 -38.13 25.90 -22.45
N GLN A 268 -39.35 25.48 -22.10
CA GLN A 268 -39.70 24.11 -21.67
C GLN A 268 -39.94 23.15 -22.85
N SER A 269 -39.55 21.87 -22.72
CA SER A 269 -40.35 20.72 -23.18
C SER A 269 -40.05 19.41 -22.44
N SER A 270 -41.11 18.89 -21.80
CA SER A 270 -41.49 17.51 -21.41
C SER A 270 -40.48 16.40 -21.02
N SER A 271 -40.58 16.03 -19.73
CA SER A 271 -40.77 14.68 -19.14
C SER A 271 -39.69 13.59 -19.24
N SER A 272 -38.98 13.35 -18.13
CA SER A 272 -39.06 12.08 -17.41
C SER A 272 -38.72 12.32 -15.93
N SER A 273 -39.54 11.80 -15.04
CA SER A 273 -39.45 11.99 -13.59
C SER A 273 -38.17 11.39 -13.00
N LYS A 274 -37.20 12.24 -12.66
CA LYS A 274 -36.18 11.96 -11.66
C LYS A 274 -36.42 12.91 -10.49
N THR A 275 -36.66 12.36 -9.31
CA THR A 275 -36.55 13.09 -8.05
C THR A 275 -35.16 13.77 -7.99
N PRO A 276 -35.05 15.05 -7.62
CA PRO A 276 -33.77 15.73 -7.58
C PRO A 276 -32.90 15.10 -6.48
N SER A 277 -31.76 14.55 -6.86
CA SER A 277 -30.69 14.16 -5.93
C SER A 277 -30.29 15.39 -5.11
N LYS A 278 -30.34 15.30 -3.78
CA LYS A 278 -30.06 16.41 -2.85
C LYS A 278 -28.57 16.72 -2.70
N THR A 279 -27.68 15.86 -3.20
CA THR A 279 -26.23 16.08 -3.20
C THR A 279 -25.75 16.55 -4.58
N PRO A 280 -24.93 17.61 -4.69
CA PRO A 280 -24.40 18.08 -5.97
C PRO A 280 -23.30 17.16 -6.54
N PHE A 281 -22.85 16.18 -5.75
CA PHE A 281 -21.73 15.29 -6.07
C PHE A 281 -22.20 13.97 -6.70
N GLU A 282 -21.45 13.50 -7.69
CA GLU A 282 -21.67 12.18 -8.27
C GLU A 282 -20.98 11.09 -7.42
N THR A 283 -21.70 10.00 -7.15
CA THR A 283 -21.15 8.83 -6.46
C THR A 283 -20.09 8.14 -7.32
N PRO A 284 -18.87 7.88 -6.81
CA PRO A 284 -17.86 7.14 -7.55
C PRO A 284 -18.31 5.69 -7.77
N LYS A 285 -17.91 5.11 -8.92
CA LYS A 285 -18.24 3.71 -9.29
C LYS A 285 -17.43 2.67 -8.51
N THR A 286 -16.33 3.10 -7.91
CA THR A 286 -15.37 2.22 -7.24
C THR A 286 -14.86 2.87 -5.98
N VAL A 287 -14.67 2.04 -4.95
CA VAL A 287 -13.94 2.40 -3.74
C VAL A 287 -12.49 1.96 -3.92
N GLN A 288 -11.55 2.83 -3.54
CA GLN A 288 -10.12 2.57 -3.66
C GLN A 288 -9.47 2.66 -2.29
N LEU A 289 -8.75 1.61 -1.92
CA LEU A 289 -8.02 1.49 -0.67
C LEU A 289 -6.51 1.46 -0.93
N LEU A 290 -5.73 2.07 -0.05
CA LEU A 290 -4.28 1.94 0.00
C LEU A 290 -3.88 1.11 1.21
N LEU A 291 -3.15 0.03 0.98
CA LEU A 291 -2.61 -0.81 2.04
C LEU A 291 -1.09 -0.61 2.08
N ALA A 292 -0.57 -0.24 3.25
CA ALA A 292 0.86 -0.10 3.45
C ALA A 292 1.58 -1.44 3.24
N HIS A 293 2.71 -1.41 2.54
CA HIS A 293 3.59 -2.58 2.42
C HIS A 293 4.05 -3.06 3.82
N PRO A 294 4.22 -4.38 4.07
CA PRO A 294 4.61 -4.91 5.40
C PRO A 294 5.91 -4.33 5.96
N GLN A 295 6.78 -3.87 5.07
CA GLN A 295 8.08 -3.28 5.41
C GLN A 295 8.08 -1.76 5.58
N LEU A 296 6.92 -1.10 5.52
CA LEU A 296 6.84 0.33 5.82
C LEU A 296 7.03 0.63 7.32
N TYR A 297 7.56 1.81 7.62
CA TYR A 297 7.90 2.27 8.98
C TYR A 297 7.07 3.50 9.39
N ASP A 298 7.28 3.94 10.62
CA ASP A 298 6.77 5.19 11.20
C ASP A 298 5.24 5.31 11.11
N PHE A 299 4.75 6.51 10.79
CA PHE A 299 3.33 6.84 10.81
C PHE A 299 2.46 5.88 9.98
N PHE A 300 2.96 5.45 8.81
CA PHE A 300 2.19 4.65 7.85
C PHE A 300 2.34 3.13 8.06
N ARG A 301 3.11 2.71 9.06
CA ARG A 301 3.26 1.30 9.41
C ARG A 301 1.90 0.66 9.68
N TYR A 302 1.60 -0.41 8.92
CA TYR A 302 0.35 -1.16 8.99
C TYR A 302 -0.91 -0.29 8.87
N THR A 303 -0.87 0.73 8.01
CA THR A 303 -2.06 1.53 7.72
C THR A 303 -2.89 0.92 6.59
N VAL A 304 -4.20 1.09 6.72
CA VAL A 304 -5.19 0.87 5.66
C VAL A 304 -5.91 2.20 5.47
N MET A 305 -5.97 2.67 4.24
CA MET A 305 -6.49 4.00 3.92
C MET A 305 -7.57 3.90 2.86
N ILE A 306 -8.53 4.82 2.88
CA ILE A 306 -9.51 5.02 1.81
C ILE A 306 -9.17 6.28 1.04
N VAL A 307 -9.06 6.17 -0.29
CA VAL A 307 -8.84 7.33 -1.17
C VAL A 307 -10.14 8.12 -1.25
N VAL A 308 -10.06 9.41 -0.96
CA VAL A 308 -11.18 10.34 -1.01
C VAL A 308 -11.03 11.38 -2.11
N ARG A 309 -9.84 11.50 -2.70
CA ARG A 309 -9.56 12.32 -3.87
C ARG A 309 -8.40 11.75 -4.66
N ALA A 310 -8.52 11.78 -5.98
CA ALA A 310 -7.44 11.47 -6.88
C ALA A 310 -7.60 12.31 -8.15
N THR A 311 -6.71 13.26 -8.36
CA THR A 311 -6.63 14.07 -9.57
C THR A 311 -5.20 13.99 -10.11
N PRO A 312 -4.94 14.46 -11.34
CA PRO A 312 -3.56 14.51 -11.86
C PRO A 312 -2.60 15.35 -11.01
N ASN A 313 -3.13 16.34 -10.27
CA ASN A 313 -2.32 17.30 -9.52
C ASN A 313 -2.13 16.91 -8.05
N GLU A 314 -3.09 16.20 -7.47
CA GLU A 314 -3.11 15.89 -6.05
C GLU A 314 -3.95 14.65 -5.75
N SER A 315 -3.65 13.99 -4.65
CA SER A 315 -4.49 12.91 -4.11
C SER A 315 -4.65 13.07 -2.60
N ALA A 316 -5.76 12.58 -2.06
CA ALA A 316 -6.02 12.59 -0.63
C ALA A 316 -6.68 11.28 -0.18
N ALA A 317 -6.35 10.84 1.03
CA ALA A 317 -6.90 9.64 1.64
C ALA A 317 -7.03 9.79 3.16
N PHE A 318 -7.90 8.99 3.76
CA PHE A 318 -7.99 8.87 5.22
C PHE A 318 -7.46 7.51 5.68
N VAL A 319 -6.57 7.51 6.67
CA VAL A 319 -6.21 6.31 7.42
C VAL A 319 -7.42 5.87 8.24
N LEU A 320 -7.80 4.60 8.08
CA LEU A 320 -8.99 4.01 8.71
C LEU A 320 -8.67 3.36 10.05
N ASN A 321 -7.47 2.82 10.23
CA ASN A 321 -7.15 1.92 11.33
C ASN A 321 -6.13 2.49 12.33
N LYS A 322 -6.09 3.81 12.52
CA LYS A 322 -5.16 4.47 13.43
C LYS A 322 -5.91 5.38 14.41
N PRO A 323 -6.30 4.88 15.59
CA PRO A 323 -6.95 5.72 16.59
C PRO A 323 -5.96 6.75 17.14
N LEU A 324 -6.48 7.88 17.62
CA LEU A 324 -5.72 8.84 18.38
C LEU A 324 -5.47 8.28 19.78
N GLU A 325 -4.22 8.34 20.20
CA GLU A 325 -3.73 7.82 21.46
C GLU A 325 -2.93 8.90 22.17
N ASN A 326 -3.01 8.96 23.50
CA ASN A 326 -2.06 9.74 24.28
C ASN A 326 -0.75 8.96 24.50
N GLU A 327 0.21 9.57 25.22
CA GLU A 327 1.52 8.97 25.51
C GLU A 327 1.43 7.63 26.26
N GLU A 328 0.31 7.39 26.96
CA GLU A 328 0.03 6.16 27.69
C GLU A 328 -0.66 5.07 26.85
N GLY A 329 -0.99 5.37 25.59
CA GLY A 329 -1.80 4.49 24.74
C GLY A 329 -3.30 4.54 25.05
N MET A 330 -3.78 5.48 25.86
CA MET A 330 -5.23 5.65 26.05
C MET A 330 -5.83 6.22 24.77
N LEU A 331 -6.88 5.55 24.27
CA LEU A 331 -7.61 6.06 23.11
C LEU A 331 -8.32 7.36 23.48
N MET A 332 -8.21 8.35 22.62
CA MET A 332 -8.69 9.70 22.89
C MET A 332 -10.10 9.89 22.32
N PRO A 333 -11.14 10.06 23.16
CA PRO A 333 -12.48 10.36 22.69
C PRO A 333 -12.61 11.82 22.26
N VAL A 334 -13.64 12.15 21.48
CA VAL A 334 -13.96 13.52 21.04
C VAL A 334 -13.96 14.50 22.20
N SER A 335 -14.63 14.17 23.31
CA SER A 335 -14.75 15.04 24.49
C SER A 335 -13.42 15.41 25.15
N ALA A 336 -12.39 14.57 25.01
CA ALA A 336 -11.06 14.82 25.58
C ALA A 336 -10.10 15.50 24.59
N THR A 337 -10.47 15.58 23.32
CA THR A 337 -9.55 15.98 22.24
C THR A 337 -9.93 17.32 21.62
N ILE A 338 -11.23 17.57 21.46
CA ILE A 338 -11.76 18.66 20.66
C ILE A 338 -12.33 19.74 21.58
N ARG A 339 -12.07 21.02 21.26
CA ARG A 339 -12.67 22.14 22.00
C ARG A 339 -14.12 22.30 21.58
N LEU A 340 -15.02 21.59 22.29
CA LEU A 340 -16.45 21.51 21.97
C LEU A 340 -17.16 22.87 21.81
N ASN A 341 -16.64 23.94 22.41
CA ASN A 341 -17.21 25.29 22.30
C ASN A 341 -16.98 25.97 20.93
N HIS A 342 -16.05 25.47 20.12
CA HIS A 342 -15.71 26.04 18.81
C HIS A 342 -16.14 25.15 17.64
N VAL A 343 -16.86 24.07 17.92
CA VAL A 343 -17.31 23.11 16.91
C VAL A 343 -18.82 22.88 17.03
N HIS A 344 -19.38 22.20 16.04
CA HIS A 344 -20.80 21.91 16.01
C HIS A 344 -21.26 21.06 17.22
N PRO A 345 -22.43 21.34 17.82
CA PRO A 345 -22.92 20.64 19.02
C PRO A 345 -23.05 19.12 18.89
N ILE A 346 -23.25 18.60 17.68
CA ILE A 346 -23.30 17.14 17.41
C ILE A 346 -22.09 16.39 18.02
N LEU A 347 -20.89 16.98 17.95
CA LEU A 347 -19.67 16.37 18.46
C LEU A 347 -19.72 16.20 19.98
N GLY A 348 -20.16 17.24 20.69
CA GLY A 348 -20.25 17.20 22.16
C GLY A 348 -21.46 16.43 22.69
N LYS A 349 -22.59 16.46 21.98
CA LYS A 349 -23.85 15.86 22.45
C LYS A 349 -23.96 14.37 22.11
N HIS A 350 -23.60 14.00 20.89
CA HIS A 350 -23.90 12.68 20.32
C HIS A 350 -22.65 11.85 20.03
N LEU A 351 -21.50 12.49 19.84
CA LEU A 351 -20.24 11.82 19.46
C LEU A 351 -19.14 11.94 20.52
N SER A 352 -19.46 12.41 21.74
CA SER A 352 -18.47 12.75 22.78
C SER A 352 -17.59 11.59 23.22
N ASN A 353 -18.12 10.36 23.14
CA ASN A 353 -17.45 9.12 23.51
C ASN A 353 -16.79 8.40 22.33
N HIS A 354 -16.97 8.90 21.09
CA HIS A 354 -16.34 8.29 19.93
C HIS A 354 -14.83 8.52 19.98
N THR A 355 -14.07 7.46 19.73
CA THR A 355 -12.62 7.56 19.54
C THR A 355 -12.34 8.42 18.29
N VAL A 356 -11.47 9.41 18.44
CA VAL A 356 -10.98 10.18 17.28
C VAL A 356 -9.99 9.31 16.51
N MET A 357 -10.19 9.16 15.21
CA MET A 357 -9.26 8.46 14.32
C MET A 357 -8.31 9.48 13.68
N ILE A 358 -7.03 9.16 13.56
CA ILE A 358 -6.07 9.99 12.84
C ILE A 358 -6.16 9.63 11.36
N GLY A 359 -6.77 10.49 10.54
CA GLY A 359 -6.93 10.29 9.10
C GLY A 359 -5.65 10.54 8.30
N GLY A 360 -4.65 11.20 8.88
CA GLY A 360 -3.32 11.35 8.29
C GLY A 360 -2.53 12.49 8.96
N PRO A 361 -1.28 12.74 8.51
CA PRO A 361 -0.41 13.73 9.14
C PRO A 361 -0.75 15.18 8.79
N VAL A 362 -1.60 15.43 7.77
CA VAL A 362 -1.97 16.78 7.34
C VAL A 362 -3.24 17.24 8.09
N SER A 363 -3.20 18.44 8.65
CA SER A 363 -4.31 19.09 9.35
C SER A 363 -4.66 20.43 8.71
N ARG A 364 -5.96 20.78 8.67
CA ARG A 364 -6.46 22.09 8.22
C ARG A 364 -6.32 23.11 9.36
N GLY A 365 -5.13 23.66 9.53
CA GLY A 365 -4.86 24.63 10.60
C GLY A 365 -4.96 24.02 12.00
N SER A 366 -6.00 24.38 12.78
CA SER A 366 -6.19 23.83 14.13
C SER A 366 -6.73 22.39 14.11
N PHE A 367 -6.53 21.66 15.20
CA PHE A 367 -7.04 20.29 15.37
C PHE A 367 -8.57 20.24 15.17
N ASP A 368 -9.30 21.18 15.76
CA ASP A 368 -10.76 21.26 15.71
C ASP A 368 -11.30 21.52 14.28
N SER A 369 -10.57 22.32 13.49
CA SER A 369 -10.91 22.62 12.08
C SER A 369 -10.51 21.50 11.10
N SER A 370 -9.86 20.45 11.59
CA SER A 370 -9.43 19.28 10.82
C SER A 370 -10.34 18.07 11.00
N ILE A 371 -11.45 18.22 11.73
CA ILE A 371 -12.41 17.14 11.99
C ILE A 371 -13.33 16.94 10.79
N LEU A 372 -13.44 15.67 10.41
CA LEU A 372 -14.25 15.18 9.30
C LEU A 372 -15.11 14.02 9.81
N LEU A 373 -16.34 13.91 9.29
CA LEU A 373 -17.25 12.82 9.64
C LEU A 373 -17.37 11.84 8.49
N LEU A 374 -16.84 10.62 8.66
CA LEU A 374 -17.13 9.51 7.75
C LEU A 374 -18.38 8.79 8.26
N HIS A 375 -19.43 8.67 7.46
CA HIS A 375 -20.71 8.10 7.91
C HIS A 375 -21.45 7.26 6.87
N ARG A 376 -22.39 6.45 7.36
CA ARG A 376 -23.31 5.64 6.53
C ARG A 376 -24.76 6.16 6.51
N ILE A 377 -24.96 7.36 7.06
CA ILE A 377 -26.28 7.99 7.15
C ILE A 377 -26.67 8.59 5.79
N PRO A 378 -27.76 8.13 5.14
CA PRO A 378 -28.18 8.63 3.83
C PRO A 378 -28.95 9.95 3.94
N ASP A 379 -29.19 10.59 2.79
CA ASP A 379 -29.98 11.82 2.65
C ASP A 379 -29.50 12.97 3.54
N VAL A 380 -28.17 13.16 3.60
CA VAL A 380 -27.52 14.28 4.26
C VAL A 380 -27.10 15.27 3.19
N ASP A 381 -27.62 16.49 3.26
CA ASP A 381 -27.31 17.54 2.29
C ASP A 381 -25.80 17.86 2.33
N ASP A 382 -25.22 18.17 1.17
CA ASP A 382 -23.78 18.46 0.97
C ASP A 382 -22.79 17.35 1.35
N ALA A 383 -23.27 16.14 1.70
CA ALA A 383 -22.40 15.01 1.99
C ALA A 383 -21.70 14.49 0.73
N ILE A 384 -20.41 14.18 0.85
CA ILE A 384 -19.55 13.77 -0.27
C ILE A 384 -19.54 12.25 -0.37
N PRO A 385 -20.11 11.64 -1.43
CA PRO A 385 -20.20 10.18 -1.55
C PRO A 385 -18.83 9.56 -1.87
N LEU A 386 -18.44 8.55 -1.10
CA LEU A 386 -17.30 7.65 -1.38
C LEU A 386 -17.75 6.31 -1.95
N SER A 387 -18.98 5.91 -1.68
CA SER A 387 -19.65 4.74 -2.25
C SER A 387 -21.17 4.99 -2.28
N ARG A 388 -21.99 3.96 -2.55
CA ARG A 388 -23.45 4.09 -2.44
C ARG A 388 -23.95 4.33 -1.02
N SER A 389 -23.23 3.86 0.00
CA SER A 389 -23.67 3.92 1.40
C SER A 389 -22.62 4.51 2.33
N LEU A 390 -21.61 5.18 1.78
CA LEU A 390 -20.51 5.78 2.51
C LEU A 390 -20.32 7.23 2.07
N TRP A 391 -20.33 8.15 3.02
CA TRP A 391 -20.18 9.59 2.77
C TRP A 391 -19.22 10.23 3.75
N VAL A 392 -18.67 11.38 3.32
CA VAL A 392 -17.81 12.26 4.12
C VAL A 392 -18.51 13.60 4.30
N ASP A 393 -18.51 14.10 5.53
CA ASP A 393 -19.11 15.37 5.95
C ASP A 393 -20.57 15.51 5.49
N GLY A 394 -21.00 16.74 5.22
CA GLY A 394 -22.38 17.11 4.95
C GLY A 394 -22.92 18.06 6.01
N ASN A 395 -24.20 18.34 5.94
CA ASN A 395 -24.86 19.25 6.86
C ASN A 395 -24.98 18.63 8.27
N TYR A 396 -24.22 19.16 9.23
CA TYR A 396 -24.18 18.64 10.60
C TYR A 396 -25.49 18.84 11.37
N ASP A 397 -26.30 19.86 11.04
CA ASP A 397 -27.64 20.03 11.63
C ASP A 397 -28.57 18.89 11.18
N VAL A 398 -28.48 18.49 9.90
CA VAL A 398 -29.26 17.36 9.35
C VAL A 398 -28.84 16.04 10.01
N LEU A 399 -27.53 15.80 10.15
CA LEU A 399 -27.00 14.63 10.88
C LEU A 399 -27.49 14.60 12.32
N GLN A 400 -27.37 15.71 13.04
CA GLN A 400 -27.80 15.82 14.43
C GLN A 400 -29.30 15.54 14.56
N LYS A 401 -30.12 16.15 13.71
CA LYS A 401 -31.57 15.93 13.70
C LYS A 401 -31.92 14.47 13.45
N LYS A 402 -31.29 13.82 12.47
CA LYS A 402 -31.53 12.41 12.16
C LYS A 402 -31.24 11.48 13.35
N ILE A 403 -30.18 11.78 14.10
CA ILE A 403 -29.84 11.09 15.35
C ILE A 403 -30.91 11.34 16.42
N GLU A 404 -31.29 12.60 16.65
CA GLU A 404 -32.27 13.00 17.67
C GLU A 404 -33.68 12.42 17.40
N ASP A 405 -34.06 12.33 16.12
CA ASP A 405 -35.31 11.73 15.66
C ASP A 405 -35.26 10.18 15.66
N GLY A 406 -34.11 9.56 15.99
CA GLY A 406 -33.93 8.11 16.01
C GLY A 406 -33.86 7.44 14.63
N THR A 407 -33.72 8.22 13.56
CA THR A 407 -33.62 7.74 12.17
C THR A 407 -32.20 7.39 11.74
N ALA A 408 -31.20 7.73 12.57
CA ALA A 408 -29.80 7.39 12.39
C ALA A 408 -29.16 7.00 13.72
N ASP A 409 -28.20 6.08 13.69
CA ASP A 409 -27.40 5.70 14.86
C ASP A 409 -26.09 6.50 14.87
N PRO A 410 -25.73 7.19 15.98
CA PRO A 410 -24.40 7.81 16.14
C PRO A 410 -23.23 6.86 15.86
N ASN A 411 -23.40 5.55 16.10
CA ASN A 411 -22.35 4.56 15.81
C ASN A 411 -22.05 4.45 14.32
N ASP A 412 -22.96 4.85 13.43
CA ASP A 412 -22.75 4.93 11.98
C ASP A 412 -21.98 6.17 11.53
N ILE A 413 -21.39 6.90 12.49
CA ILE A 413 -20.46 8.01 12.26
C ILE A 413 -19.10 7.64 12.85
N MET A 414 -18.03 7.97 12.12
CA MET A 414 -16.66 8.00 12.60
C MET A 414 -16.13 9.41 12.57
N VAL A 415 -15.44 9.78 13.65
CA VAL A 415 -14.78 11.07 13.76
C VAL A 415 -13.32 10.91 13.34
N ILE A 416 -12.96 11.51 12.22
CA ILE A 416 -11.61 11.47 11.65
C ILE A 416 -10.99 12.86 11.80
N CYS A 417 -9.73 12.92 12.23
CA CYS A 417 -8.95 14.15 12.28
C CYS A 417 -7.83 14.09 11.24
N GLY A 418 -7.79 15.10 10.37
CA GLY A 418 -6.76 15.23 9.35
C GLY A 418 -6.87 14.20 8.24
N PHE A 419 -5.90 14.25 7.32
CA PHE A 419 -5.86 13.39 6.14
C PHE A 419 -4.42 13.21 5.66
N SER A 420 -4.21 12.30 4.72
CA SER A 420 -2.95 12.16 4.00
C SER A 420 -3.09 12.74 2.61
N GLY A 421 -2.26 13.72 2.30
CA GLY A 421 -2.19 14.34 0.98
C GLY A 421 -0.94 13.92 0.21
N TRP A 422 -1.07 13.84 -1.11
CA TRP A 422 0.03 13.63 -2.03
C TRP A 422 0.02 14.73 -3.07
N GLY A 423 1.21 15.29 -3.34
CA GLY A 423 1.38 16.22 -4.44
C GLY A 423 1.43 15.54 -5.81
N VAL A 424 1.71 16.33 -6.83
CA VAL A 424 1.78 15.93 -8.24
C VAL A 424 2.67 14.70 -8.40
N GLN A 425 2.14 13.62 -8.98
CA GLN A 425 2.87 12.36 -9.24
C GLN A 425 3.49 11.66 -8.02
N GLN A 426 3.26 12.14 -6.79
CA GLN A 426 3.82 11.51 -5.60
C GLN A 426 3.19 10.14 -5.36
N LEU A 427 1.85 10.05 -5.26
CA LEU A 427 1.15 8.78 -5.05
C LEU A 427 1.43 7.76 -6.17
N PRO A 428 1.34 8.10 -7.47
CA PRO A 428 1.76 7.20 -8.54
C PRO A 428 3.20 6.68 -8.39
N GLY A 429 4.13 7.55 -7.98
CA GLY A 429 5.52 7.16 -7.73
C GLY A 429 5.67 6.17 -6.57
N GLU A 430 4.96 6.40 -5.45
CA GLU A 430 4.95 5.50 -4.28
C GLU A 430 4.24 4.17 -4.56
N VAL A 431 3.20 4.16 -5.38
CA VAL A 431 2.59 2.90 -5.88
C VAL A 431 3.58 2.14 -6.76
N ASN A 432 4.30 2.84 -7.64
CA ASN A 432 5.30 2.22 -8.51
C ASN A 432 6.52 1.70 -7.75
N SER A 433 6.96 2.34 -6.66
CA SER A 433 8.02 1.82 -5.79
C SER A 433 7.55 0.63 -4.95
N GLY A 434 6.24 0.41 -4.86
CA GLY A 434 5.60 -0.65 -4.10
C GLY A 434 5.33 -0.31 -2.62
N THR A 435 5.43 0.98 -2.25
CA THR A 435 5.08 1.47 -0.92
C THR A 435 3.61 1.19 -0.57
N TRP A 436 2.73 1.35 -1.56
CA TRP A 436 1.29 1.14 -1.45
C TRP A 436 0.81 0.03 -2.37
N ILE A 437 -0.04 -0.84 -1.84
CA ILE A 437 -0.87 -1.74 -2.63
C ILE A 437 -2.24 -1.07 -2.81
N VAL A 438 -2.64 -0.85 -4.07
CA VAL A 438 -3.94 -0.27 -4.38
C VAL A 438 -4.95 -1.39 -4.54
N ALA A 439 -5.97 -1.41 -3.69
CA ALA A 439 -7.08 -2.35 -3.76
C ALA A 439 -8.36 -1.62 -4.17
N ARG A 440 -9.01 -2.11 -5.21
CA ARG A 440 -10.22 -1.52 -5.78
C ARG A 440 -11.39 -2.47 -5.64
N GLY A 441 -12.52 -1.98 -5.18
CA GLY A 441 -13.78 -2.72 -5.23
C GLY A 441 -14.95 -1.86 -5.69
N ASN A 442 -16.10 -2.51 -5.85
CA ASN A 442 -17.29 -1.88 -6.40
C ASN A 442 -18.01 -1.04 -5.33
N SER A 443 -18.42 0.18 -5.67
CA SER A 443 -19.24 1.05 -4.79
C SER A 443 -20.60 0.45 -4.42
N ASP A 444 -21.07 -0.49 -5.23
CA ASP A 444 -22.38 -1.13 -5.11
C ASP A 444 -22.34 -2.39 -4.24
N ASP A 445 -21.16 -2.84 -3.82
CA ASP A 445 -20.97 -3.99 -2.95
C ASP A 445 -21.22 -3.59 -1.49
N PRO A 446 -22.34 -4.00 -0.86
CA PRO A 446 -22.64 -3.61 0.53
C PRO A 446 -21.58 -4.09 1.52
N ALA A 447 -20.88 -5.19 1.18
CA ALA A 447 -19.79 -5.70 2.01
C ALA A 447 -18.60 -4.73 2.07
N MET A 448 -18.45 -3.82 1.10
CA MET A 448 -17.38 -2.82 1.09
C MET A 448 -17.56 -1.81 2.23
N ASP A 449 -18.76 -1.25 2.37
CA ASP A 449 -19.06 -0.21 3.34
C ASP A 449 -18.99 -0.78 4.77
N ASP A 450 -19.54 -1.98 4.97
CA ASP A 450 -19.43 -2.73 6.22
C ASP A 450 -17.98 -3.06 6.57
N PHE A 451 -17.17 -3.42 5.57
CA PHE A 451 -15.77 -3.74 5.76
C PHE A 451 -14.93 -2.52 6.19
N VAL A 452 -15.10 -1.38 5.52
CA VAL A 452 -14.47 -0.10 5.89
C VAL A 452 -14.83 0.27 7.33
N PHE A 453 -16.12 0.18 7.67
CA PHE A 453 -16.58 0.52 9.00
C PHE A 453 -16.08 -0.44 10.08
N ALA A 454 -16.07 -1.73 9.80
CA ALA A 454 -15.64 -2.72 10.77
C ALA A 454 -14.12 -2.68 11.01
N LEU A 455 -13.31 -2.37 9.99
CA LEU A 455 -11.87 -2.14 10.15
C LEU A 455 -11.59 -1.00 11.12
N ALA A 456 -12.21 0.16 10.87
CA ALA A 456 -11.97 1.35 11.68
C ALA A 456 -12.55 1.22 13.09
N ARG A 457 -13.74 0.62 13.25
CA ARG A 457 -14.30 0.29 14.58
C ARG A 457 -13.39 -0.66 15.35
N HIS A 458 -12.86 -1.71 14.72
CA HIS A 458 -11.95 -2.65 15.40
C HIS A 458 -10.70 -1.95 15.94
N ALA A 459 -10.12 -1.04 15.15
CA ALA A 459 -8.97 -0.26 15.58
C ALA A 459 -9.33 0.73 16.71
N GLY A 460 -10.46 1.41 16.58
CA GLY A 460 -10.94 2.45 17.50
C GLY A 460 -11.69 1.95 18.74
N THR A 461 -11.94 0.64 18.89
CA THR A 461 -12.64 0.11 20.07
C THR A 461 -11.85 0.39 21.35
N LEU A 462 -12.51 1.08 22.30
CA LEU A 462 -11.98 1.28 23.64
C LEU A 462 -11.67 -0.08 24.29
N PRO A 463 -10.53 -0.22 24.99
CA PRO A 463 -10.28 -1.39 25.81
C PRO A 463 -11.43 -1.53 26.81
N PRO A 464 -11.92 -2.76 27.09
CA PRO A 464 -12.87 -2.94 28.16
C PRO A 464 -12.25 -2.39 29.45
N THR A 465 -12.94 -1.45 30.11
CA THR A 465 -12.57 -1.02 31.44
C THR A 465 -12.49 -2.27 32.33
N PRO A 466 -11.48 -2.42 33.20
CA PRO A 466 -11.48 -3.49 34.17
C PRO A 466 -12.78 -3.34 34.97
N LYS A 467 -13.70 -4.29 34.82
CA LYS A 467 -14.92 -4.33 35.62
C LYS A 467 -14.47 -4.35 37.08
N GLU A 468 -14.80 -3.30 37.82
CA GLU A 468 -14.62 -3.28 39.27
C GLU A 468 -15.23 -4.58 39.83
N GLY A 469 -14.37 -5.35 40.50
CA GLY A 469 -14.72 -6.62 41.08
C GLY A 469 -15.91 -6.44 42.02
N LYS A 470 -16.94 -7.23 41.74
CA LYS A 470 -18.13 -7.44 42.55
C LYS A 470 -17.78 -7.52 44.03
N THR A 471 -18.29 -6.57 44.79
CA THR A 471 -18.20 -6.48 46.25
C THR A 471 -18.72 -7.75 46.91
N THR A 472 -17.86 -8.46 47.62
CA THR A 472 -18.26 -9.28 48.78
C THR A 472 -17.40 -8.86 49.94
N GLY A 473 -18.04 -8.27 50.95
CA GLY A 473 -17.38 -7.55 52.02
C GLY A 473 -16.48 -8.41 52.91
N ILE A 474 -15.46 -7.76 53.47
CA ILE A 474 -15.00 -7.85 54.84
C ILE A 474 -14.39 -6.48 55.17
N THR A 475 -14.58 -6.08 56.42
CA THR A 475 -14.44 -4.76 57.04
C THR A 475 -13.01 -4.19 57.11
N SER A 476 -12.95 -2.86 57.10
CA SER A 476 -12.01 -1.97 57.83
C SER A 476 -10.50 -2.23 57.73
N GLU A 477 -9.77 -1.30 57.11
CA GLU A 477 -8.93 -0.34 57.85
C GLU A 477 -8.29 0.68 56.89
N VAL A 478 -8.45 1.95 57.24
CA VAL A 478 -7.82 3.09 56.56
C VAL A 478 -6.35 3.10 56.96
N SER A 479 -5.46 2.92 56.00
CA SER A 479 -4.05 3.29 56.17
C SER A 479 -3.56 4.02 54.92
N SER A 480 -3.39 5.32 55.10
CA SER A 480 -2.68 6.24 54.22
C SER A 480 -1.24 5.78 54.04
N SER A 481 -0.85 5.42 52.82
CA SER A 481 0.54 5.46 52.41
C SER A 481 0.65 5.95 50.97
N SER A 482 1.08 7.21 50.85
CA SER A 482 1.58 7.79 49.61
C SER A 482 2.88 7.09 49.24
N SER A 483 2.82 6.14 48.31
CA SER A 483 4.00 5.67 47.59
C SER A 483 3.74 5.84 46.10
N SER A 484 4.62 6.57 45.44
CA SER A 484 4.57 6.86 44.02
C SER A 484 4.86 5.58 43.23
N ASP A 485 3.79 4.89 42.82
CA ASP A 485 3.85 3.65 42.03
C ASP A 485 4.08 3.95 40.53
N THR A 486 5.18 4.63 40.23
CA THR A 486 5.59 4.95 38.84
C THR A 486 5.92 3.70 38.03
N ALA A 487 6.42 2.63 38.66
CA ALA A 487 6.73 1.37 38.00
C ALA A 487 5.49 0.52 37.64
N GLY A 488 4.43 0.60 38.45
CA GLY A 488 3.14 -0.03 38.15
C GLY A 488 2.43 0.67 37.00
N MET A 489 2.43 2.01 37.01
CA MET A 489 1.86 2.84 35.95
C MET A 489 2.62 2.69 34.62
N GLN A 490 3.96 2.63 34.63
CA GLN A 490 4.74 2.41 33.40
C GLN A 490 4.54 1.03 32.77
N ARG A 491 4.23 0.00 33.56
CA ARG A 491 3.94 -1.35 33.03
C ARG A 491 2.56 -1.41 32.37
N THR A 492 1.54 -0.79 32.98
CA THR A 492 0.18 -0.80 32.43
C THR A 492 0.06 0.05 31.16
N THR A 493 0.76 1.17 31.09
CA THR A 493 0.83 2.05 29.91
C THR A 493 1.50 1.37 28.72
N GLY A 494 2.66 0.72 28.94
CA GLY A 494 3.32 -0.08 27.90
C GLY A 494 2.45 -1.20 27.33
N MET A 495 1.65 -1.86 28.18
CA MET A 495 0.71 -2.91 27.77
C MET A 495 -0.42 -2.38 26.88
N LEU A 496 -0.92 -1.17 27.17
CA LEU A 496 -2.04 -0.59 26.43
C LEU A 496 -1.61 -0.17 25.02
N ALA A 497 -0.50 0.57 24.92
CA ALA A 497 0.08 0.94 23.63
C ALA A 497 0.44 -0.29 22.78
N GLU A 498 0.96 -1.36 23.40
CA GLU A 498 1.21 -2.62 22.69
C GLU A 498 -0.08 -3.28 22.19
N ALA A 499 -1.15 -3.28 23.01
CA ALA A 499 -2.44 -3.79 22.60
C ALA A 499 -3.03 -3.02 21.42
N ASN A 500 -2.86 -1.70 21.39
CA ASN A 500 -3.31 -0.86 20.28
C ASN A 500 -2.53 -1.15 19.00
N ARG A 501 -1.18 -1.24 19.10
CA ARG A 501 -0.32 -1.66 17.98
C ARG A 501 -0.75 -3.02 17.41
N LYS A 502 -1.12 -3.98 18.27
CA LYS A 502 -1.68 -5.27 17.84
C LYS A 502 -3.04 -5.11 17.14
N ARG A 503 -3.95 -4.28 17.64
CA ARG A 503 -5.25 -4.03 16.97
C ARG A 503 -5.08 -3.40 15.59
N THR A 504 -4.21 -2.40 15.47
CA THR A 504 -3.86 -1.77 14.18
C THR A 504 -3.28 -2.80 13.20
N ALA A 505 -2.34 -3.63 13.66
CA ALA A 505 -1.75 -4.71 12.87
C ALA A 505 -2.79 -5.78 12.47
N ALA A 506 -3.73 -6.13 13.35
CA ALA A 506 -4.80 -7.07 13.06
C ALA A 506 -5.77 -6.54 11.98
N ALA A 507 -6.18 -5.27 12.09
CA ALA A 507 -7.00 -4.61 11.06
C ALA A 507 -6.28 -4.57 9.70
N TRP A 508 -4.99 -4.27 9.69
CA TRP A 508 -4.17 -4.32 8.48
C TRP A 508 -4.05 -5.73 7.90
N ALA A 509 -3.79 -6.74 8.73
CA ALA A 509 -3.72 -8.14 8.32
C ALA A 509 -5.08 -8.61 7.76
N TRP A 510 -6.19 -8.13 8.33
CA TRP A 510 -7.52 -8.37 7.79
C TRP A 510 -7.68 -7.80 6.39
N ALA A 511 -7.22 -6.57 6.15
CA ALA A 511 -7.26 -5.97 4.82
C ALA A 511 -6.48 -6.77 3.79
N TYR A 512 -5.27 -7.24 4.12
CA TYR A 512 -4.53 -8.16 3.27
C TYR A 512 -5.25 -9.50 3.06
N SER A 513 -5.90 -10.04 4.09
CA SER A 513 -6.70 -11.27 3.96
C SER A 513 -7.87 -11.10 2.99
N ALA A 514 -8.48 -9.92 2.93
CA ALA A 514 -9.56 -9.60 2.00
C ALA A 514 -9.09 -9.53 0.52
N LEU A 515 -7.80 -9.27 0.27
CA LEU A 515 -7.23 -9.30 -1.09
C LEU A 515 -7.07 -10.73 -1.63
N GLY A 516 -7.05 -11.74 -0.76
CA GLY A 516 -6.79 -13.13 -1.15
C GLY A 516 -5.33 -13.38 -1.59
N ALA A 517 -5.04 -14.63 -1.96
CA ALA A 517 -3.72 -15.01 -2.47
C ALA A 517 -3.48 -14.39 -3.86
N PRO A 518 -2.24 -13.95 -4.18
CA PRO A 518 -1.01 -14.09 -3.40
C PRO A 518 -0.81 -13.01 -2.31
N TYR A 519 -1.61 -11.94 -2.31
CA TYR A 519 -1.37 -10.77 -1.46
C TYR A 519 -1.56 -11.06 0.02
N SER A 520 -2.52 -11.91 0.40
CA SER A 520 -2.76 -12.29 1.79
C SER A 520 -1.51 -12.84 2.50
N ASP A 521 -0.58 -13.44 1.75
CA ASP A 521 0.67 -13.96 2.30
C ASP A 521 1.67 -12.87 2.70
N LEU A 522 1.57 -11.65 2.14
CA LEU A 522 2.43 -10.53 2.53
C LEU A 522 2.23 -10.15 4.01
N ALA A 523 1.02 -10.30 4.54
CA ALA A 523 0.72 -10.03 5.93
C ALA A 523 1.32 -11.04 6.92
N ARG A 524 1.87 -12.17 6.45
CA ARG A 524 2.61 -13.12 7.30
C ARG A 524 4.00 -12.60 7.69
N ASN A 525 4.48 -11.52 7.07
CA ASN A 525 5.79 -10.92 7.35
C ASN A 525 5.68 -9.64 8.17
N GLN A 526 5.15 -9.77 9.39
CA GLN A 526 5.06 -8.65 10.30
C GLN A 526 6.40 -8.45 11.01
N LYS A 527 6.95 -7.24 10.94
CA LYS A 527 8.07 -6.88 11.82
C LYS A 527 7.59 -6.91 13.27
N PRO A 528 8.46 -7.30 14.21
CA PRO A 528 8.14 -7.29 15.63
C PRO A 528 7.59 -5.93 16.07
N LEU A 529 6.57 -5.92 16.91
CA LEU A 529 5.98 -4.70 17.49
C LEU A 529 6.83 -4.10 18.63
N LEU A 530 7.99 -4.70 18.93
CA LEU A 530 8.85 -4.45 20.10
C LEU A 530 10.15 -3.70 19.77
N GLN A 531 10.29 -3.12 18.58
CA GLN A 531 11.40 -2.21 18.30
C GLN A 531 10.87 -0.83 17.99
N ASP A 532 10.74 -0.02 19.03
CA ASP A 532 11.22 1.36 18.94
C ASP A 532 12.17 1.58 20.13
N PRO A 533 13.50 1.53 19.93
CA PRO A 533 14.44 2.18 20.82
C PRO A 533 14.94 3.48 20.19
N PRO A 534 15.38 4.43 21.04
CA PRO A 534 14.91 5.80 21.09
C PRO A 534 15.21 6.60 19.82
N GLU A 535 14.33 7.55 19.50
CA GLU A 535 14.73 8.73 18.71
C GLU A 535 16.02 9.29 19.32
N LYS A 536 17.04 9.48 18.47
CA LYS A 536 18.30 10.13 18.86
C LYS A 536 18.21 11.62 18.66
#